data_AF-A0A935DKT2-F1
#
_entry.id   AF-A0A935DKT2-F1
#
_cell.length_a   1.000
_cell.length_b   1.000
_cell.length_c   1.000
_cell.angle_alpha   90.00
_cell.angle_beta   90.00
_cell.angle_gamma   90.00
#
_symmetry.space_group_name_H-M   'P 1'
#
loop_
_entity.id
_entity.type
_entity.pdbx_description
1 polymer ?
#
loop_
_entity_poly.entity_id
_entity_poly.type
_entity_poly.pdbx_seq_one_letter_code
_entity_poly.pdbx_strand_id
1 'polypeptide(L)'
;MRRDAGTAVHLNLRGNPQYLGGEIGFFLRTPEGGCPRAMLRGACCADLSRTGWSFFSERGYNPDNSGTDPSYIHLLTYDSRVRPRSFYFAWEDLYSGGDNNFTDFIALVDEIVCTGGGASCMTSMQGACGAGTFQCRAGALVCVGSVTASAERCDGVDNDCNGMVDEGDGLCGARMVCDRGVCVDRCMGELGCFPGLRCTDRGTCVEAACETVTCGASQRCEGGRCVGACEGITCPAGSLCRGGRCVDACASVSCDSDQACVDGVCVPRCECRRCADGQACGSDGRCRATACATVACGVGTTCVEGRCVDACEGARCPGGERCEMGRCVTIPVPDGGVPRDATPLADVGFFDLGARDVPPEEPDAGAKIDAATDDGLVAVYEQKDGCGCRVGGTAPSGRGPALLAGLFAALSWRRQRFGAKRSRRRLP
;
A
#
# COMPACT_ATOMS: atom_id res chain seq x y z
N MET A 1 -19.99 31.11 2.17
CA MET A 1 -21.10 30.14 2.13
C MET A 1 -21.35 29.67 3.55
N ARG A 2 -22.57 29.86 4.08
CA ARG A 2 -23.00 29.15 5.29
C ARG A 2 -23.01 27.66 4.95
N ARG A 3 -22.29 26.85 5.71
CA ARG A 3 -22.35 25.40 5.60
C ARG A 3 -23.22 24.91 6.75
N ASP A 4 -24.23 24.11 6.45
CA ASP A 4 -25.13 23.56 7.46
C ASP A 4 -24.40 22.49 8.28
N ALA A 5 -24.87 22.24 9.50
CA ALA A 5 -24.34 21.15 10.32
C ALA A 5 -24.41 19.81 9.57
N GLY A 6 -23.32 19.05 9.61
CA GLY A 6 -23.19 17.80 8.84
C GLY A 6 -22.65 17.98 7.41
N THR A 7 -22.34 19.20 6.97
CA THR A 7 -21.65 19.41 5.69
C THR A 7 -20.24 18.81 5.72
N ALA A 8 -19.99 17.81 4.87
CA ALA A 8 -18.65 17.23 4.68
C ALA A 8 -17.80 18.08 3.72
N VAL A 9 -16.49 18.15 3.99
CA VAL A 9 -15.52 18.84 3.13
C VAL A 9 -14.32 17.93 2.91
N HIS A 10 -14.03 17.61 1.65
CA HIS A 10 -12.82 16.90 1.28
C HIS A 10 -11.73 17.89 0.87
N LEU A 11 -10.57 17.82 1.52
CA LEU A 11 -9.43 18.70 1.25
C LEU A 11 -8.34 17.92 0.51
N ASN A 12 -8.12 18.24 -0.78
CA ASN A 12 -6.96 17.74 -1.51
C ASN A 12 -5.80 18.73 -1.40
N LEU A 13 -4.99 18.57 -0.36
CA LEU A 13 -3.90 19.51 -0.05
C LEU A 13 -2.77 19.43 -1.07
N ARG A 14 -2.36 18.22 -1.48
CA ARG A 14 -1.28 18.02 -2.47
C ARG A 14 -1.69 18.42 -3.89
N GLY A 15 -2.97 18.35 -4.22
CA GLY A 15 -3.51 18.85 -5.50
C GLY A 15 -3.70 20.36 -5.54
N ASN A 16 -3.53 21.07 -4.41
CA ASN A 16 -3.64 22.51 -4.38
C ASN A 16 -2.31 23.14 -4.84
N PRO A 17 -2.26 23.88 -5.96
CA PRO A 17 -1.02 24.49 -6.46
C PRO A 17 -0.45 25.56 -5.51
N GLN A 18 -1.22 26.06 -4.55
CA GLN A 18 -0.76 27.00 -3.53
C GLN A 18 -0.06 26.32 -2.35
N TYR A 19 -0.15 25.00 -2.22
CA TYR A 19 0.51 24.27 -1.15
C TYR A 19 1.98 24.04 -1.50
N LEU A 20 2.87 24.69 -0.77
CA LEU A 20 4.32 24.65 -0.99
C LEU A 20 5.03 23.52 -0.23
N GLY A 21 4.27 22.61 0.41
CA GLY A 21 4.79 21.59 1.33
C GLY A 21 4.87 22.05 2.78
N GLY A 22 5.14 21.13 3.71
CA GLY A 22 5.32 21.40 5.15
C GLY A 22 4.26 20.76 6.05
N GLU A 23 4.18 21.24 7.29
CA GLU A 23 3.11 20.86 8.22
C GLU A 23 1.81 21.57 7.86
N ILE A 24 0.68 20.93 8.18
CA ILE A 24 -0.65 21.46 7.90
C ILE A 24 -1.25 21.93 9.22
N GLY A 25 -1.44 23.25 9.33
CA GLY A 25 -2.15 23.87 10.44
C GLY A 25 -3.61 24.14 10.11
N PHE A 26 -4.46 24.10 11.13
CA PHE A 26 -5.85 24.53 11.05
C PHE A 26 -6.02 25.82 11.87
N PHE A 27 -7.03 26.62 11.54
CA PHE A 27 -7.34 27.81 12.34
C PHE A 27 -8.84 28.11 12.35
N LEU A 28 -9.30 28.67 13.46
CA LEU A 28 -10.60 29.35 13.57
C LEU A 28 -10.41 30.84 13.28
N ARG A 29 -11.33 31.42 12.50
CA ARG A 29 -11.39 32.86 12.23
C ARG A 29 -12.67 33.41 12.84
N THR A 30 -12.57 34.55 13.52
CA THR A 30 -13.72 35.25 14.10
C THR A 30 -14.05 36.53 13.32
N PRO A 31 -15.30 37.05 13.41
CA PRO A 31 -15.80 38.11 12.53
C PRO A 31 -15.65 39.55 13.10
N GLU A 32 -14.70 39.85 14.00
CA GLU A 32 -14.70 41.13 14.77
C GLU A 32 -14.62 42.41 13.91
N GLY A 33 -14.13 42.32 12.69
CA GLY A 33 -13.99 43.44 11.76
C GLY A 33 -15.19 43.68 10.89
N GLY A 34 -16.17 44.43 11.39
CA GLY A 34 -17.29 44.92 10.58
C GLY A 34 -18.63 44.24 10.84
N CYS A 35 -18.76 43.46 11.92
CA CYS A 35 -20.04 42.93 12.37
C CYS A 35 -20.49 43.52 13.72
N PRO A 36 -21.44 44.47 13.73
CA PRO A 36 -22.13 44.87 14.95
C PRO A 36 -22.89 43.69 15.56
N ARG A 37 -22.89 43.58 16.89
CA ARG A 37 -23.57 42.53 17.68
C ARG A 37 -25.07 42.33 17.30
N ALA A 38 -25.70 43.32 16.68
CA ALA A 38 -27.07 43.27 16.16
C ALA A 38 -27.25 42.43 14.87
N MET A 39 -26.18 42.08 14.14
CA MET A 39 -26.22 41.32 12.88
C MET A 39 -25.94 39.82 13.04
N LEU A 40 -25.89 39.31 14.28
CA LEU A 40 -25.64 37.90 14.60
C LEU A 40 -26.72 36.93 14.08
N ARG A 41 -27.86 37.45 13.62
CA ARG A 41 -28.89 36.68 12.91
C ARG A 41 -28.72 36.81 11.38
N GLY A 42 -27.63 36.28 10.84
CA GLY A 42 -27.60 35.81 9.44
C GLY A 42 -26.49 36.29 8.51
N ALA A 43 -25.81 37.42 8.79
CA ALA A 43 -24.90 38.05 7.80
C ALA A 43 -23.41 38.10 8.22
N CYS A 44 -23.09 37.70 9.45
CA CYS A 44 -21.74 37.83 10.02
C CYS A 44 -20.99 36.51 10.11
N CYS A 45 -20.71 35.90 8.96
CA CYS A 45 -19.72 34.83 8.91
C CYS A 45 -18.31 35.42 8.87
N ALA A 46 -17.34 34.71 9.47
CA ALA A 46 -15.94 35.00 9.30
C ALA A 46 -15.54 34.91 7.82
N ASP A 47 -14.71 35.86 7.38
CA ASP A 47 -14.25 36.03 6.00
C ASP A 47 -12.77 36.43 6.03
N LEU A 48 -11.95 35.83 5.16
CA LEU A 48 -10.52 36.13 5.07
C LEU A 48 -10.25 37.56 4.59
N SER A 49 -11.22 38.20 3.93
CA SER A 49 -11.14 39.59 3.48
C SER A 49 -11.48 40.62 4.58
N ARG A 50 -12.02 40.19 5.72
CA ARG A 50 -12.43 41.06 6.84
C ARG A 50 -11.41 41.06 7.97
N THR A 51 -11.35 42.16 8.70
CA THR A 51 -10.57 42.23 9.95
C THR A 51 -11.20 41.29 11.01
N GLY A 52 -10.38 40.75 11.91
CA GLY A 52 -10.79 39.72 12.87
C GLY A 52 -9.59 38.97 13.45
N TRP A 53 -9.81 38.11 14.42
CA TRP A 53 -8.77 37.26 15.01
C TRP A 53 -8.70 35.89 14.33
N SER A 54 -7.49 35.35 14.26
CA SER A 54 -7.23 33.98 13.84
C SER A 54 -6.59 33.23 14.99
N PHE A 55 -7.16 32.09 15.35
CA PHE A 55 -6.65 31.19 16.37
C PHE A 55 -6.23 29.90 15.67
N PHE A 56 -4.95 29.58 15.73
CA PHE A 56 -4.31 28.45 15.10
C PHE A 56 -4.29 27.24 16.02
N SER A 57 -4.27 26.06 15.40
CA SER A 57 -4.17 24.77 16.09
C SER A 57 -2.85 24.61 16.83
N GLU A 58 -1.80 25.24 16.31
CA GLU A 58 -0.49 25.29 16.96
C GLU A 58 -0.39 26.54 17.83
N ARG A 59 -0.21 26.32 19.15
CA ARG A 59 -0.20 27.38 20.16
C ARG A 59 0.86 28.43 19.87
N GLY A 60 2.00 28.00 19.31
CA GLY A 60 3.11 28.84 18.90
C GLY A 60 2.71 30.10 18.12
N TYR A 61 1.66 30.00 17.30
CA TYR A 61 1.21 31.05 16.39
C TYR A 61 0.05 31.90 16.93
N ASN A 62 -0.45 31.60 18.11
CA ASN A 62 -1.57 32.33 18.68
C ASN A 62 -1.13 33.66 19.28
N PRO A 63 -1.90 34.75 19.06
CA PRO A 63 -1.52 36.10 19.49
C PRO A 63 -1.41 36.25 21.02
N ASP A 64 -1.98 35.31 21.78
CA ASP A 64 -1.96 35.24 23.25
C ASP A 64 -0.98 34.18 23.79
N ASN A 65 0.01 33.77 23.00
CA ASN A 65 1.04 32.79 23.39
C ASN A 65 2.18 33.39 24.27
N SER A 66 2.04 34.61 24.80
CA SER A 66 3.12 35.36 25.45
C SER A 66 3.32 35.10 26.96
N GLY A 67 2.78 34.00 27.50
CA GLY A 67 3.28 33.42 28.76
C GLY A 67 2.90 34.12 30.07
N THR A 68 1.96 35.06 30.05
CA THR A 68 1.27 35.50 31.28
C THR A 68 -0.22 35.34 31.12
N ASP A 69 -0.82 34.75 32.15
CA ASP A 69 -2.24 34.51 32.31
C ASP A 69 -3.07 35.73 31.84
N PRO A 70 -4.06 35.55 30.94
CA PRO A 70 -4.53 34.27 30.38
C PRO A 70 -4.03 34.07 28.95
N SER A 71 -3.19 33.04 28.77
CA SER A 71 -3.08 32.36 27.47
C SER A 71 -4.24 31.37 27.41
N TYR A 72 -5.15 31.56 26.47
CA TYR A 72 -6.35 30.74 26.37
C TYR A 72 -6.06 29.43 25.61
N ILE A 73 -6.87 28.42 25.90
CA ILE A 73 -6.94 27.21 25.08
C ILE A 73 -8.01 27.48 24.03
N HIS A 74 -7.61 27.54 22.76
CA HIS A 74 -8.52 27.82 21.63
C HIS A 74 -9.03 26.55 20.95
N LEU A 75 -8.30 25.45 21.08
CA LEU A 75 -8.59 24.19 20.42
C LEU A 75 -8.38 23.04 21.39
N LEU A 76 -9.37 22.17 21.46
CA LEU A 76 -9.22 20.83 22.02
C LEU A 76 -9.31 19.82 20.88
N THR A 77 -8.30 18.96 20.79
CA THR A 77 -8.29 17.82 19.89
C THR A 77 -8.68 16.59 20.69
N TYR A 78 -9.80 15.98 20.33
CA TYR A 78 -10.32 14.80 21.01
C TYR A 78 -10.34 13.60 20.07
N ASP A 79 -9.66 12.53 20.44
CA ASP A 79 -9.81 11.26 19.75
C ASP A 79 -11.27 10.79 19.84
N SER A 80 -11.83 10.42 18.70
CA SER A 80 -13.20 9.97 18.64
C SER A 80 -13.33 8.58 19.25
N ARG A 81 -14.22 8.43 20.23
CA ARG A 81 -14.54 7.14 20.88
C ARG A 81 -15.51 6.27 20.08
N VAL A 82 -16.14 6.84 19.05
CA VAL A 82 -17.20 6.20 18.26
C VAL A 82 -16.84 6.04 16.79
N ARG A 83 -15.84 6.79 16.30
CA ARG A 83 -15.28 6.71 14.95
C ARG A 83 -13.76 6.61 15.05
N PRO A 84 -13.17 5.41 14.98
CA PRO A 84 -11.74 5.26 15.19
C PRO A 84 -10.91 5.91 14.05
N ARG A 85 -9.72 6.42 14.39
CA ARG A 85 -8.85 7.30 13.57
C ARG A 85 -9.47 8.61 13.09
N SER A 86 -10.67 8.89 13.56
CA SER A 86 -11.21 10.22 13.54
C SER A 86 -10.87 10.94 14.84
N PHE A 87 -10.74 12.25 14.76
CA PHE A 87 -10.66 13.11 15.93
C PHE A 87 -11.56 14.31 15.71
N TYR A 88 -11.97 14.93 16.81
CA TYR A 88 -12.73 16.16 16.80
C TYR A 88 -11.79 17.31 17.04
N PHE A 89 -11.87 18.32 16.20
CA PHE A 89 -11.46 19.66 16.56
C PHE A 89 -12.65 20.37 17.21
N ALA A 90 -12.54 20.62 18.50
CA ALA A 90 -13.52 21.41 19.25
C ALA A 90 -12.87 22.77 19.53
N TRP A 91 -13.37 23.80 18.87
CA TRP A 91 -12.85 25.16 18.98
C TRP A 91 -13.70 25.98 19.93
N GLU A 92 -13.02 26.81 20.72
CA GLU A 92 -13.63 27.89 21.47
C GLU A 92 -13.46 29.19 20.67
N ASP A 93 -14.53 29.95 20.52
CA ASP A 93 -14.41 31.34 20.09
C ASP A 93 -14.34 32.26 21.31
N LEU A 94 -13.44 33.25 21.29
CA LEU A 94 -13.40 34.28 22.33
C LEU A 94 -14.33 35.45 21.99
N TYR A 95 -15.16 35.31 20.94
CA TYR A 95 -16.01 36.35 20.44
C TYR A 95 -17.26 36.43 21.31
N SER A 96 -17.40 37.52 22.08
CA SER A 96 -18.47 37.71 23.07
C SER A 96 -18.28 36.96 24.42
N GLY A 97 -17.07 36.49 24.69
CA GLY A 97 -16.67 35.90 25.96
C GLY A 97 -16.69 34.37 25.89
N GLY A 98 -15.50 33.76 25.95
CA GLY A 98 -15.36 32.31 25.97
C GLY A 98 -16.04 31.74 27.21
N ASP A 99 -17.01 30.87 26.99
CA ASP A 99 -17.71 30.15 28.06
C ASP A 99 -17.00 28.83 28.44
N ASN A 100 -15.90 28.54 27.74
CA ASN A 100 -14.97 27.42 27.89
C ASN A 100 -15.65 26.05 27.72
N ASN A 101 -16.70 25.95 26.90
CA ASN A 101 -17.37 24.67 26.64
C ASN A 101 -16.95 24.00 25.32
N PHE A 102 -16.22 24.69 24.44
CA PHE A 102 -15.69 24.24 23.15
C PHE A 102 -16.76 23.69 22.21
N THR A 103 -18.00 24.20 22.33
CA THR A 103 -19.14 23.77 21.49
C THR A 103 -19.45 24.73 20.36
N ASP A 104 -18.75 25.86 20.25
CA ASP A 104 -18.97 26.88 19.23
C ASP A 104 -18.74 26.34 17.81
N PHE A 105 -17.66 25.57 17.64
CA PHE A 105 -17.40 24.86 16.40
C PHE A 105 -16.72 23.52 16.66
N ILE A 106 -17.45 22.45 16.34
CA ILE A 106 -16.95 21.08 16.39
C ILE A 106 -16.87 20.53 14.96
N ALA A 107 -15.67 20.14 14.55
CA ALA A 107 -15.43 19.45 13.28
C ALA A 107 -14.90 18.04 13.55
N LEU A 108 -15.56 17.03 12.98
CA LEU A 108 -15.02 15.69 12.87
C LEU A 108 -14.03 15.64 11.70
N VAL A 109 -12.80 15.24 11.97
CA VAL A 109 -11.86 14.81 10.93
C VAL A 109 -12.03 13.30 10.81
N ASP A 110 -12.75 12.87 9.78
CA ASP A 110 -13.20 11.47 9.63
C ASP A 110 -12.04 10.53 9.23
N GLU A 111 -11.23 10.93 8.23
CA GLU A 111 -10.11 10.14 7.72
C GLU A 111 -9.00 11.04 7.14
N ILE A 112 -7.74 10.61 7.29
CA ILE A 112 -6.59 11.15 6.55
C ILE A 112 -6.16 10.11 5.52
N VAL A 113 -6.52 10.35 4.25
CA VAL A 113 -6.23 9.42 3.16
C VAL A 113 -5.02 9.90 2.36
N CYS A 114 -4.04 9.03 2.19
CA CYS A 114 -3.04 9.17 1.12
C CYS A 114 -3.71 8.86 -0.22
N THR A 115 -4.34 9.87 -0.81
CA THR A 115 -5.02 9.73 -2.11
C THR A 115 -4.01 9.24 -3.15
N GLY A 116 -4.26 8.07 -3.75
CA GLY A 116 -3.37 7.42 -4.73
C GLY A 116 -2.55 6.24 -4.19
N GLY A 117 -2.63 5.90 -2.90
CA GLY A 117 -2.11 4.63 -2.39
C GLY A 117 -2.76 3.44 -3.08
N GLY A 118 -1.98 2.42 -3.45
CA GLY A 118 -2.45 1.20 -4.15
C GLY A 118 -2.48 1.33 -5.68
N ALA A 119 -2.39 2.56 -6.20
CA ALA A 119 -2.25 2.77 -7.64
C ALA A 119 -0.91 2.26 -8.16
N SER A 120 -0.89 1.84 -9.43
CA SER A 120 0.34 1.43 -10.11
C SER A 120 1.31 2.61 -10.28
N CYS A 121 2.60 2.33 -10.18
CA CYS A 121 3.67 3.29 -10.40
C CYS A 121 4.87 2.61 -11.05
N MET A 122 5.83 3.39 -11.54
CA MET A 122 7.10 2.88 -12.08
C MET A 122 8.26 3.32 -11.20
N THR A 123 9.09 2.37 -10.80
CA THR A 123 10.37 2.60 -10.12
C THR A 123 11.47 2.84 -11.15
N SER A 124 12.71 3.04 -10.69
CA SER A 124 13.89 3.13 -11.57
C SER A 124 14.45 1.77 -11.99
N MET A 125 13.83 0.65 -11.58
CA MET A 125 14.27 -0.69 -11.96
C MET A 125 13.86 -1.01 -13.41
N GLN A 126 14.59 -1.95 -14.01
CA GLN A 126 14.35 -2.41 -15.37
C GLN A 126 13.28 -3.50 -15.40
N GLY A 127 12.76 -3.77 -16.60
CA GLY A 127 11.81 -4.85 -16.85
C GLY A 127 10.59 -4.85 -15.94
N ALA A 128 10.16 -6.05 -15.56
CA ALA A 128 9.02 -6.29 -14.68
C ALA A 128 9.22 -5.64 -13.31
N CYS A 129 10.46 -5.58 -12.80
CA CYS A 129 10.80 -5.01 -11.50
C CYS A 129 10.55 -3.50 -11.43
N GLY A 130 10.52 -2.83 -12.59
CA GLY A 130 10.09 -1.44 -12.70
C GLY A 130 8.67 -1.24 -12.17
N ALA A 131 7.79 -2.22 -12.31
CA ALA A 131 6.41 -2.12 -11.87
C ALA A 131 6.30 -2.09 -10.34
N GLY A 132 5.64 -1.04 -9.84
CA GLY A 132 5.44 -0.80 -8.43
C GLY A 132 4.01 -0.43 -8.07
N THR A 133 3.81 -0.24 -6.77
CA THR A 133 2.57 0.23 -6.18
C THR A 133 2.89 1.41 -5.26
N PHE A 134 2.12 2.48 -5.37
CA PHE A 134 2.27 3.63 -4.49
C PHE A 134 1.90 3.25 -3.05
N GLN A 135 2.86 3.38 -2.14
CA GLN A 135 2.70 3.17 -0.72
C GLN A 135 2.63 4.51 0.00
N CYS A 136 1.74 4.63 0.98
CA CYS A 136 1.75 5.76 1.90
C CYS A 136 2.78 5.49 3.01
N ARG A 137 3.96 6.11 2.91
CA ARG A 137 5.00 6.03 3.94
C ARG A 137 5.24 7.41 4.51
N ALA A 138 5.04 7.58 5.82
CA ALA A 138 5.18 8.85 6.52
C ALA A 138 4.42 10.03 5.85
N GLY A 139 3.19 9.78 5.40
CA GLY A 139 2.35 10.80 4.77
C GLY A 139 2.74 11.18 3.33
N ALA A 140 3.66 10.44 2.70
CA ALA A 140 4.04 10.60 1.29
C ALA A 140 3.81 9.33 0.47
N LEU A 141 3.42 9.51 -0.80
CA LEU A 141 3.39 8.42 -1.76
C LEU A 141 4.82 8.08 -2.19
N VAL A 142 5.22 6.85 -1.92
CA VAL A 142 6.49 6.28 -2.34
C VAL A 142 6.17 5.13 -3.30
N CYS A 143 6.75 5.15 -4.50
CA CYS A 143 6.62 4.03 -5.41
C CYS A 143 7.50 2.87 -4.91
N VAL A 144 6.89 1.74 -4.55
CA VAL A 144 7.60 0.55 -4.07
C VAL A 144 7.44 -0.56 -5.08
N GLY A 145 8.56 -1.20 -5.46
CA GLY A 145 8.56 -2.33 -6.38
C GLY A 145 7.62 -3.43 -5.92
N SER A 146 6.77 -3.89 -6.83
CA SER A 146 5.75 -4.93 -6.57
C SER A 146 6.14 -6.27 -7.18
N VAL A 147 7.15 -6.28 -8.05
CA VAL A 147 7.63 -7.48 -8.74
C VAL A 147 9.08 -7.72 -8.33
N THR A 148 9.39 -8.96 -7.95
CA THR A 148 10.76 -9.42 -7.73
C THR A 148 11.25 -10.17 -8.95
N ALA A 149 12.54 -10.04 -9.28
CA ALA A 149 13.17 -10.77 -10.36
C ALA A 149 12.88 -12.28 -10.27
N SER A 150 12.62 -12.90 -11.41
CA SER A 150 12.48 -14.35 -11.56
C SER A 150 13.10 -14.82 -12.87
N ALA A 151 13.22 -16.13 -13.07
CA ALA A 151 13.67 -16.67 -14.34
C ALA A 151 12.81 -16.16 -15.52
N GLU A 152 13.47 -15.95 -16.64
CA GLU A 152 12.88 -15.57 -17.92
C GLU A 152 11.82 -16.55 -18.39
N ARG A 153 10.84 -16.00 -19.10
CA ARG A 153 9.71 -16.68 -19.70
C ARG A 153 9.47 -16.02 -21.04
N CYS A 154 8.93 -16.77 -22.00
CA CYS A 154 8.53 -16.16 -23.25
C CYS A 154 7.18 -15.44 -23.10
N ASP A 155 7.20 -14.23 -22.54
CA ASP A 155 5.99 -13.43 -22.29
C ASP A 155 6.13 -11.96 -22.72
N GLY A 156 7.27 -11.57 -23.26
CA GLY A 156 7.55 -10.23 -23.75
C GLY A 156 7.93 -9.28 -22.63
N VAL A 157 8.31 -9.83 -21.47
CA VAL A 157 8.71 -9.10 -20.27
C VAL A 157 10.10 -9.56 -19.83
N ASP A 158 10.95 -8.59 -19.52
CA ASP A 158 12.22 -8.78 -18.80
C ASP A 158 11.90 -9.18 -17.34
N ASN A 159 11.88 -10.48 -17.07
CA ASN A 159 11.41 -11.08 -15.82
C ASN A 159 12.49 -11.13 -14.75
N ASP A 160 13.75 -11.23 -15.16
CA ASP A 160 14.93 -11.26 -14.30
C ASP A 160 15.51 -9.85 -14.04
N CYS A 161 15.00 -8.86 -14.78
CA CYS A 161 15.24 -7.43 -14.65
C CYS A 161 16.69 -7.03 -15.01
N ASN A 162 17.30 -7.73 -15.97
CA ASN A 162 18.65 -7.47 -16.45
C ASN A 162 18.71 -6.51 -17.65
N GLY A 163 17.57 -6.09 -18.18
CA GLY A 163 17.44 -5.17 -19.31
C GLY A 163 17.29 -5.84 -20.67
N MET A 164 17.33 -7.17 -20.72
CA MET A 164 17.01 -7.99 -21.91
C MET A 164 15.65 -8.65 -21.70
N VAL A 165 14.91 -8.83 -22.79
CA VAL A 165 13.55 -9.40 -22.76
C VAL A 165 13.61 -10.79 -23.37
N ASP A 166 13.03 -11.77 -22.69
CA ASP A 166 12.90 -13.16 -23.14
C ASP A 166 14.27 -13.76 -23.56
N GLU A 167 15.35 -13.50 -22.83
CA GLU A 167 16.66 -14.10 -23.12
C GLU A 167 16.83 -15.50 -22.53
N GLY A 168 17.68 -16.29 -23.18
CA GLY A 168 17.97 -17.66 -22.79
C GLY A 168 17.34 -18.71 -23.71
N ASP A 169 17.87 -19.92 -23.62
CA ASP A 169 17.39 -21.06 -24.38
C ASP A 169 16.31 -21.82 -23.60
N GLY A 170 15.36 -22.42 -24.32
CA GLY A 170 14.35 -23.29 -23.71
C GLY A 170 13.20 -22.57 -23.00
N LEU A 171 13.03 -21.26 -23.21
CA LEU A 171 11.84 -20.52 -22.73
C LEU A 171 10.54 -21.07 -23.31
N CYS A 172 10.63 -21.76 -24.45
CA CYS A 172 9.56 -22.47 -25.10
C CYS A 172 9.86 -23.96 -25.14
N GLY A 173 8.80 -24.78 -25.10
CA GLY A 173 8.93 -26.24 -25.17
C GLY A 173 9.62 -26.75 -26.44
N ALA A 174 9.93 -28.05 -26.47
CA ALA A 174 10.70 -28.66 -27.55
C ALA A 174 10.15 -28.30 -28.94
N ARG A 175 11.02 -27.73 -29.79
CA ARG A 175 10.79 -27.28 -31.19
C ARG A 175 10.17 -25.89 -31.38
N MET A 176 9.80 -25.18 -30.32
CA MET A 176 9.35 -23.79 -30.39
C MET A 176 10.49 -22.82 -30.04
N VAL A 177 10.37 -21.59 -30.53
CA VAL A 177 11.30 -20.48 -30.26
C VAL A 177 10.50 -19.33 -29.70
N CYS A 178 11.05 -18.62 -28.72
CA CYS A 178 10.43 -17.39 -28.27
C CYS A 178 10.64 -16.29 -29.32
N ASP A 179 9.55 -15.74 -29.85
CA ASP A 179 9.57 -14.53 -30.67
C ASP A 179 8.66 -13.48 -30.04
N ARG A 180 9.27 -12.45 -29.44
CA ARG A 180 8.59 -11.26 -28.89
C ARG A 180 7.43 -11.62 -27.93
N GLY A 181 7.71 -12.48 -26.96
CA GLY A 181 6.74 -12.91 -25.96
C GLY A 181 5.71 -13.93 -26.40
N VAL A 182 5.93 -14.58 -27.55
CA VAL A 182 5.08 -15.67 -28.04
C VAL A 182 5.94 -16.86 -28.44
N CYS A 183 5.63 -18.03 -27.90
CA CYS A 183 6.24 -19.28 -28.35
C CYS A 183 5.67 -19.65 -29.72
N VAL A 184 6.54 -19.65 -30.73
CA VAL A 184 6.17 -19.92 -32.12
C VAL A 184 7.00 -21.05 -32.71
N ASP A 185 6.45 -21.70 -33.72
CA ASP A 185 7.19 -22.71 -34.50
C ASP A 185 8.31 -22.07 -35.32
N ARG A 186 9.36 -22.86 -35.58
CA ARG A 186 10.34 -22.52 -36.62
C ARG A 186 9.72 -22.69 -37.99
N CYS A 187 10.15 -21.87 -38.95
CA CYS A 187 9.74 -22.03 -40.33
C CYS A 187 10.15 -23.41 -40.86
N MET A 188 9.22 -24.10 -41.49
CA MET A 188 9.53 -25.34 -42.21
C MET A 188 10.09 -24.97 -43.58
N GLY A 189 11.29 -25.46 -43.92
CA GLY A 189 12.04 -25.02 -45.10
C GLY A 189 11.25 -25.04 -46.42
N GLU A 190 10.44 -26.09 -46.66
CA GLU A 190 9.68 -26.26 -47.92
C GLU A 190 8.19 -25.87 -47.78
N LEU A 191 7.66 -25.85 -46.56
CA LEU A 191 6.22 -25.68 -46.28
C LEU A 191 5.88 -24.31 -45.67
N GLY A 192 6.88 -23.51 -45.30
CA GLY A 192 6.71 -22.21 -44.68
C GLY A 192 6.08 -22.31 -43.29
N CYS A 193 5.00 -21.56 -43.08
CA CYS A 193 4.25 -21.50 -41.82
C CYS A 193 2.78 -21.84 -42.08
N PHE A 194 2.05 -22.22 -41.02
CA PHE A 194 0.61 -22.44 -41.11
C PHE A 194 -0.13 -21.18 -41.63
N PRO A 195 -1.32 -21.35 -42.25
CA PRO A 195 -2.11 -20.22 -42.75
C PRO A 195 -2.34 -19.15 -41.68
N GLY A 196 -2.14 -17.88 -42.05
CA GLY A 196 -2.21 -16.73 -41.13
C GLY A 196 -0.87 -16.33 -40.51
N LEU A 197 0.17 -17.16 -40.66
CA LEU A 197 1.51 -16.87 -40.19
C LEU A 197 2.46 -16.49 -41.34
N ARG A 198 3.57 -15.85 -41.00
CA ARG A 198 4.67 -15.46 -41.90
C ARG A 198 6.00 -15.86 -41.28
N CYS A 199 6.90 -16.33 -42.12
CA CYS A 199 8.26 -16.64 -41.71
C CYS A 199 9.06 -15.35 -41.61
N THR A 200 9.56 -15.02 -40.42
CA THR A 200 10.45 -13.87 -40.24
C THR A 200 11.85 -14.17 -40.77
N ASP A 201 12.67 -13.13 -40.92
CA ASP A 201 14.10 -13.26 -41.21
C ASP A 201 14.87 -14.07 -40.15
N ARG A 202 14.30 -14.25 -38.95
CA ARG A 202 14.87 -15.08 -37.87
C ARG A 202 14.48 -16.56 -37.98
N GLY A 203 13.68 -16.94 -38.99
CA GLY A 203 13.22 -18.30 -39.18
C GLY A 203 12.12 -18.74 -38.20
N THR A 204 11.33 -17.79 -37.69
CA THR A 204 10.20 -18.03 -36.78
C THR A 204 8.86 -17.71 -37.46
N CYS A 205 7.81 -18.47 -37.14
CA CYS A 205 6.47 -18.29 -37.69
C CYS A 205 5.62 -17.35 -36.83
N VAL A 206 5.55 -16.07 -37.20
CA VAL A 206 4.77 -15.06 -36.46
C VAL A 206 3.46 -14.74 -37.16
N GLU A 207 2.50 -14.16 -36.46
CA GLU A 207 1.27 -13.65 -37.11
C GLU A 207 1.63 -12.68 -38.24
N ALA A 208 1.00 -12.86 -39.41
CA ALA A 208 1.24 -11.98 -40.56
C ALA A 208 0.98 -10.51 -40.23
N ALA A 209 0.00 -10.24 -39.36
CA ALA A 209 -0.33 -8.90 -38.89
C ALA A 209 0.75 -8.30 -37.96
N CYS A 210 1.58 -9.14 -37.35
CA CYS A 210 2.60 -8.75 -36.37
C CYS A 210 4.03 -8.78 -36.93
N GLU A 211 4.24 -9.19 -38.17
CA GLU A 211 5.57 -9.30 -38.79
C GLU A 211 6.35 -7.98 -38.72
N THR A 212 5.71 -6.86 -39.06
CA THR A 212 6.33 -5.53 -39.08
C THR A 212 6.01 -4.68 -37.86
N VAL A 213 5.38 -5.26 -36.83
CA VAL A 213 4.93 -4.52 -35.65
C VAL A 213 6.01 -4.55 -34.57
N THR A 214 6.51 -3.38 -34.20
CA THR A 214 7.46 -3.22 -33.09
C THR A 214 6.71 -2.69 -31.88
N CYS A 215 6.66 -3.47 -30.80
CA CYS A 215 6.03 -3.08 -29.55
C CYS A 215 7.05 -2.55 -28.54
N GLY A 216 6.59 -1.70 -27.61
CA GLY A 216 7.42 -1.17 -26.54
C GLY A 216 7.79 -2.25 -25.50
N ALA A 217 8.63 -1.89 -24.54
CA ALA A 217 8.99 -2.78 -23.43
C ALA A 217 7.72 -3.26 -22.69
N SER A 218 7.69 -4.55 -22.32
CA SER A 218 6.55 -5.21 -21.66
C SER A 218 5.25 -5.22 -22.48
N GLN A 219 5.38 -5.29 -23.81
CA GLN A 219 4.26 -5.44 -24.74
C GLN A 219 4.55 -6.54 -25.76
N ARG A 220 3.53 -7.33 -26.10
CA ARG A 220 3.58 -8.30 -27.21
C ARG A 220 2.64 -7.86 -28.32
N CYS A 221 2.86 -8.37 -29.53
CA CYS A 221 1.92 -8.14 -30.62
C CYS A 221 0.86 -9.24 -30.64
N GLU A 222 -0.40 -8.83 -30.70
CA GLU A 222 -1.57 -9.71 -30.83
C GLU A 222 -2.54 -9.08 -31.84
N GLY A 223 -2.84 -9.79 -32.94
CA GLY A 223 -3.76 -9.29 -33.98
C GLY A 223 -3.27 -8.01 -34.68
N GLY A 224 -1.96 -7.81 -34.78
CA GLY A 224 -1.34 -6.61 -35.34
C GLY A 224 -1.38 -5.38 -34.43
N ARG A 225 -1.72 -5.54 -33.14
CA ARG A 225 -1.73 -4.46 -32.14
C ARG A 225 -0.79 -4.82 -30.99
N CYS A 226 -0.13 -3.81 -30.44
CA CYS A 226 0.68 -3.99 -29.24
C CYS A 226 -0.24 -4.01 -28.02
N VAL A 227 -0.29 -5.16 -27.35
CA VAL A 227 -1.02 -5.36 -26.10
C VAL A 227 -0.05 -5.34 -24.93
N GLY A 228 -0.44 -4.68 -23.84
CA GLY A 228 0.37 -4.65 -22.62
C GLY A 228 0.44 -6.02 -21.95
N ALA A 229 1.51 -6.30 -21.20
CA ALA A 229 1.67 -7.57 -20.50
C ALA A 229 0.54 -7.89 -19.48
N CYS A 230 -0.21 -6.87 -19.02
CA CYS A 230 -1.37 -7.01 -18.15
C CYS A 230 -2.72 -6.81 -18.85
N GLU A 231 -2.74 -6.57 -20.16
CA GLU A 231 -3.98 -6.42 -20.92
C GLU A 231 -4.67 -7.78 -21.08
N GLY A 232 -5.95 -7.86 -20.70
CA GLY A 232 -6.72 -9.11 -20.73
C GLY A 232 -6.40 -10.11 -19.61
N ILE A 233 -5.46 -9.78 -18.72
CA ILE A 233 -5.07 -10.62 -17.57
C ILE A 233 -6.02 -10.39 -16.40
N THR A 234 -6.59 -11.47 -15.87
CA THR A 234 -7.43 -11.46 -14.66
C THR A 234 -6.74 -12.35 -13.64
N CYS A 235 -6.07 -11.73 -12.67
CA CYS A 235 -5.32 -12.49 -11.67
C CYS A 235 -6.26 -13.21 -10.68
N PRO A 236 -5.77 -14.31 -10.06
CA PRO A 236 -6.50 -14.99 -9.00
C PRO A 236 -6.86 -14.06 -7.84
N ALA A 237 -7.87 -14.44 -7.05
CA ALA A 237 -8.35 -13.63 -5.94
C ALA A 237 -7.20 -13.21 -4.99
N GLY A 238 -7.12 -11.90 -4.68
CA GLY A 238 -6.09 -11.32 -3.83
C GLY A 238 -4.76 -10.99 -4.53
N SER A 239 -4.66 -11.21 -5.84
CA SER A 239 -3.50 -10.82 -6.65
C SER A 239 -3.84 -9.71 -7.64
N LEU A 240 -2.83 -8.91 -8.01
CA LEU A 240 -2.94 -7.85 -9.01
C LEU A 240 -1.94 -8.11 -10.13
N CYS A 241 -2.31 -7.78 -11.38
CA CYS A 241 -1.35 -7.82 -12.47
C CYS A 241 -0.42 -6.60 -12.40
N ARG A 242 0.90 -6.84 -12.31
CA ARG A 242 1.96 -5.83 -12.36
C ARG A 242 3.12 -6.38 -13.18
N GLY A 243 3.58 -5.61 -14.17
CA GLY A 243 4.71 -6.01 -15.01
C GLY A 243 4.54 -7.38 -15.66
N GLY A 244 3.33 -7.71 -16.14
CA GLY A 244 3.04 -9.01 -16.76
C GLY A 244 2.91 -10.19 -15.80
N ARG A 245 2.84 -9.95 -14.49
CA ARG A 245 2.78 -11.02 -13.49
C ARG A 245 1.66 -10.77 -12.49
N CYS A 246 1.01 -11.85 -12.06
CA CYS A 246 0.09 -11.81 -10.93
C CYS A 246 0.88 -11.82 -9.63
N VAL A 247 0.96 -10.65 -9.00
CA VAL A 247 1.68 -10.46 -7.74
C VAL A 247 0.71 -10.23 -6.59
N ASP A 248 1.06 -10.76 -5.42
CA ASP A 248 0.39 -10.38 -4.17
C ASP A 248 0.80 -8.95 -3.84
N ALA A 249 -0.16 -8.03 -3.94
CA ALA A 249 0.06 -6.62 -3.68
C ALA A 249 0.56 -6.33 -2.26
N CYS A 250 0.33 -7.25 -1.33
CA CYS A 250 0.72 -7.16 0.07
C CYS A 250 2.01 -7.89 0.42
N ALA A 251 2.59 -8.68 -0.49
CA ALA A 251 3.78 -9.48 -0.17
C ALA A 251 5.01 -8.65 0.20
N SER A 252 5.19 -7.46 -0.39
CA SER A 252 6.30 -6.55 -0.09
C SER A 252 5.93 -5.41 0.86
N VAL A 253 4.72 -5.48 1.45
CA VAL A 253 4.13 -4.40 2.23
C VAL A 253 4.21 -4.74 3.71
N SER A 254 5.10 -4.05 4.42
CA SER A 254 5.13 -4.07 5.88
C SER A 254 4.26 -2.94 6.41
N CYS A 255 3.20 -3.29 7.12
CA CYS A 255 2.34 -2.35 7.81
C CYS A 255 2.68 -2.28 9.30
N ASP A 256 2.33 -1.17 9.94
CA ASP A 256 2.45 -1.01 11.39
C ASP A 256 1.49 -1.99 12.12
N SER A 257 1.70 -2.22 13.42
CA SER A 257 0.97 -3.23 14.18
C SER A 257 -0.54 -2.97 14.27
N ASP A 258 -0.99 -1.72 14.08
CA ASP A 258 -2.38 -1.30 14.05
C ASP A 258 -2.99 -1.30 12.63
N GLN A 259 -2.27 -1.84 11.64
CA GLN A 259 -2.64 -1.81 10.23
C GLN A 259 -2.70 -3.22 9.61
N ALA A 260 -3.57 -3.37 8.62
CA ALA A 260 -3.64 -4.52 7.73
C ALA A 260 -3.36 -4.05 6.30
N CYS A 261 -2.61 -4.83 5.53
CA CYS A 261 -2.49 -4.57 4.10
C CYS A 261 -3.77 -5.02 3.38
N VAL A 262 -4.38 -4.11 2.61
CA VAL A 262 -5.50 -4.37 1.72
C VAL A 262 -5.14 -3.81 0.34
N ASP A 263 -5.11 -4.67 -0.67
CA ASP A 263 -4.76 -4.32 -2.06
C ASP A 263 -3.44 -3.54 -2.21
N GLY A 264 -2.46 -3.92 -1.38
CA GLY A 264 -1.15 -3.28 -1.37
C GLY A 264 -1.12 -1.93 -0.66
N VAL A 265 -2.14 -1.57 0.11
CA VAL A 265 -2.16 -0.36 0.94
C VAL A 265 -2.26 -0.74 2.40
N CYS A 266 -1.35 -0.22 3.22
CA CYS A 266 -1.50 -0.28 4.65
C CYS A 266 -2.68 0.57 5.07
N VAL A 267 -3.74 -0.11 5.45
CA VAL A 267 -4.92 0.51 6.00
C VAL A 267 -5.05 0.12 7.46
N PRO A 268 -5.70 0.94 8.29
CA PRO A 268 -5.98 0.57 9.66
C PRO A 268 -6.71 -0.77 9.74
N ARG A 269 -6.43 -1.58 10.76
CA ARG A 269 -7.24 -2.77 11.02
C ARG A 269 -8.69 -2.36 11.28
N CYS A 270 -9.64 -3.20 10.92
CA CYS A 270 -11.08 -2.90 11.02
C CYS A 270 -11.60 -2.78 12.46
N GLU A 271 -10.81 -3.19 13.44
CA GLU A 271 -11.03 -2.85 14.86
C GLU A 271 -10.97 -1.33 15.07
N CYS A 272 -10.09 -0.65 14.31
CA CYS A 272 -9.87 0.79 14.31
C CYS A 272 -10.41 1.48 13.03
N ARG A 273 -11.11 0.80 12.13
CA ARG A 273 -11.86 1.44 11.02
C ARG A 273 -13.14 0.67 10.77
N ARG A 274 -14.29 1.31 10.95
CA ARG A 274 -15.58 0.65 10.72
C ARG A 274 -15.63 0.16 9.27
N CYS A 275 -16.03 -1.09 9.06
CA CYS A 275 -16.22 -1.59 7.70
C CYS A 275 -17.44 -0.94 7.04
N ALA A 276 -17.44 -0.89 5.70
CA ALA A 276 -18.57 -0.38 4.94
C ALA A 276 -19.84 -1.22 5.18
N ASP A 277 -21.01 -0.68 4.81
CA ASP A 277 -22.27 -1.42 4.91
C ASP A 277 -22.18 -2.76 4.17
N GLY A 278 -22.66 -3.84 4.81
CA GLY A 278 -22.56 -5.21 4.28
C GLY A 278 -21.20 -5.89 4.49
N GLN A 279 -20.27 -5.25 5.20
CA GLN A 279 -18.99 -5.83 5.60
C GLN A 279 -18.88 -5.97 7.12
N ALA A 280 -18.10 -6.94 7.57
CA ALA A 280 -17.73 -7.10 8.97
C ALA A 280 -16.21 -7.30 9.12
N CYS A 281 -15.73 -7.04 10.33
CA CYS A 281 -14.32 -7.13 10.65
C CYS A 281 -13.91 -8.59 10.83
N GLY A 282 -13.00 -9.07 9.98
CA GLY A 282 -12.40 -10.39 10.13
C GLY A 282 -11.38 -10.44 11.26
N SER A 283 -11.01 -11.64 11.70
CA SER A 283 -10.01 -11.86 12.74
C SER A 283 -8.60 -11.42 12.34
N ASP A 284 -8.33 -11.30 11.04
CA ASP A 284 -7.09 -10.73 10.50
C ASP A 284 -7.06 -9.20 10.55
N GLY A 285 -8.15 -8.55 10.97
CA GLY A 285 -8.27 -7.10 10.99
C GLY A 285 -8.60 -6.51 9.60
N ARG A 286 -9.05 -7.33 8.63
CA ARG A 286 -9.51 -6.86 7.32
C ARG A 286 -11.04 -6.81 7.25
N CYS A 287 -11.56 -5.81 6.56
CA CYS A 287 -12.98 -5.76 6.23
C CYS A 287 -13.29 -6.77 5.11
N ARG A 288 -14.24 -7.66 5.36
CA ARG A 288 -14.75 -8.65 4.38
C ARG A 288 -16.26 -8.57 4.35
N ALA A 289 -16.91 -9.09 3.30
CA ALA A 289 -18.35 -9.25 3.28
C ALA A 289 -18.81 -9.93 4.59
N THR A 290 -19.94 -9.52 5.18
CA THR A 290 -20.36 -10.04 6.50
C THR A 290 -20.43 -11.56 6.54
N ALA A 291 -20.89 -12.20 5.47
CA ALA A 291 -20.92 -13.65 5.33
C ALA A 291 -19.53 -14.32 5.36
N CYS A 292 -18.48 -13.58 5.01
CA CYS A 292 -17.10 -14.04 4.92
C CYS A 292 -16.19 -13.60 6.07
N ALA A 293 -16.68 -12.80 7.02
CA ALA A 293 -15.84 -12.23 8.07
C ALA A 293 -15.26 -13.28 9.02
N THR A 294 -15.99 -14.36 9.28
CA THR A 294 -15.56 -15.47 10.15
C THR A 294 -15.19 -16.73 9.38
N VAL A 295 -15.18 -16.68 8.04
CA VAL A 295 -14.91 -17.84 7.18
C VAL A 295 -13.41 -17.91 6.89
N ALA A 296 -12.77 -18.98 7.34
CA ALA A 296 -11.40 -19.32 7.02
C ALA A 296 -11.37 -20.31 5.86
N CYS A 297 -10.93 -19.85 4.69
CA CYS A 297 -10.76 -20.67 3.50
C CYS A 297 -9.34 -21.23 3.42
N GLY A 298 -9.22 -22.48 2.97
CA GLY A 298 -7.93 -23.15 2.78
C GLY A 298 -7.11 -22.54 1.64
N VAL A 299 -5.85 -22.96 1.52
CA VAL A 299 -4.95 -22.51 0.45
C VAL A 299 -5.60 -22.75 -0.93
N GLY A 300 -5.54 -21.74 -1.80
CA GLY A 300 -6.12 -21.79 -3.14
C GLY A 300 -7.63 -21.58 -3.21
N THR A 301 -8.29 -21.22 -2.09
CA THR A 301 -9.71 -20.88 -2.07
C THR A 301 -9.95 -19.49 -1.50
N THR A 302 -11.00 -18.82 -1.95
CA THR A 302 -11.43 -17.49 -1.49
C THR A 302 -12.88 -17.54 -1.02
N CYS A 303 -13.26 -16.67 -0.09
CA CYS A 303 -14.64 -16.62 0.37
C CYS A 303 -15.50 -15.73 -0.54
N VAL A 304 -16.56 -16.31 -1.10
CA VAL A 304 -17.61 -15.61 -1.83
C VAL A 304 -18.95 -16.01 -1.22
N GLU A 305 -19.74 -15.03 -0.79
CA GLU A 305 -21.06 -15.24 -0.18
C GLU A 305 -21.06 -16.23 1.01
N GLY A 306 -19.98 -16.24 1.80
CA GLY A 306 -19.83 -17.12 2.97
C GLY A 306 -19.40 -18.56 2.66
N ARG A 307 -19.04 -18.85 1.39
CA ARG A 307 -18.57 -20.16 0.96
C ARG A 307 -17.16 -20.04 0.38
N CYS A 308 -16.32 -21.04 0.64
CA CYS A 308 -15.01 -21.11 0.03
C CYS A 308 -15.14 -21.65 -1.40
N VAL A 309 -14.80 -20.83 -2.37
CA VAL A 309 -14.75 -21.14 -3.81
C VAL A 309 -13.31 -21.15 -4.28
N ASP A 310 -13.05 -21.77 -5.43
CA ASP A 310 -11.71 -21.81 -6.02
C ASP A 310 -11.22 -20.39 -6.35
N ALA A 311 -10.04 -20.01 -5.86
CA ALA A 311 -9.46 -18.71 -6.14
C ALA A 311 -9.03 -18.54 -7.61
N CYS A 312 -8.97 -19.64 -8.36
CA CYS A 312 -8.72 -19.68 -9.80
C CYS A 312 -9.98 -19.51 -10.66
N GLU A 313 -11.18 -19.43 -10.06
CA GLU A 313 -12.42 -19.23 -10.82
C GLU A 313 -12.37 -17.90 -11.61
N GLY A 314 -12.42 -17.99 -12.95
CA GLY A 314 -12.35 -16.83 -13.84
C GLY A 314 -10.93 -16.25 -14.06
N ALA A 315 -9.89 -16.84 -13.46
CA ALA A 315 -8.53 -16.36 -13.62
C ALA A 315 -7.99 -16.61 -15.04
N ARG A 316 -7.37 -15.57 -15.62
CA ARG A 316 -6.63 -15.61 -16.89
C ARG A 316 -5.21 -15.18 -16.60
N CYS A 317 -4.34 -16.17 -16.44
CA CYS A 317 -2.94 -15.95 -16.09
C CYS A 317 -2.11 -15.47 -17.29
N PRO A 318 -1.04 -14.68 -17.04
CA PRO A 318 -0.15 -14.17 -18.08
C PRO A 318 0.69 -15.28 -18.72
N GLY A 319 1.20 -15.05 -19.94
CA GLY A 319 2.19 -15.94 -20.60
C GLY A 319 1.72 -17.38 -20.84
N GLY A 320 0.40 -17.64 -20.88
CA GLY A 320 -0.13 -19.00 -21.02
C GLY A 320 0.03 -19.88 -19.77
N GLU A 321 0.33 -19.28 -18.62
CA GLU A 321 0.35 -19.96 -17.33
C GLU A 321 -1.02 -20.56 -16.97
N ARG A 322 -0.99 -21.57 -16.08
CA ARG A 322 -2.19 -22.13 -15.49
C ARG A 322 -2.37 -21.57 -14.09
N CYS A 323 -3.61 -21.27 -13.72
CA CYS A 323 -3.91 -21.01 -12.31
C CYS A 323 -3.96 -22.33 -11.54
N GLU A 324 -3.14 -22.44 -10.49
CA GLU A 324 -3.09 -23.60 -9.61
C GLU A 324 -2.99 -23.11 -8.16
N MET A 325 -3.85 -23.63 -7.28
CA MET A 325 -3.90 -23.25 -5.86
C MET A 325 -3.98 -21.72 -5.63
N GLY A 326 -4.76 -21.02 -6.46
CA GLY A 326 -4.95 -19.56 -6.37
C GLY A 326 -3.74 -18.74 -6.81
N ARG A 327 -2.80 -19.32 -7.55
CA ARG A 327 -1.61 -18.63 -8.08
C ARG A 327 -1.41 -18.98 -9.54
N CYS A 328 -0.90 -18.04 -10.32
CA CYS A 328 -0.45 -18.34 -11.66
C CYS A 328 0.91 -19.05 -11.58
N VAL A 329 0.98 -20.23 -12.18
CA VAL A 329 2.19 -21.06 -12.22
C VAL A 329 2.55 -21.38 -13.66
N THR A 330 3.84 -21.53 -13.92
CA THR A 330 4.30 -22.07 -15.20
C THR A 330 3.69 -23.44 -15.41
N ILE A 331 3.25 -23.70 -16.63
CA ILE A 331 3.00 -25.06 -17.05
C ILE A 331 4.39 -25.66 -17.30
N PRO A 332 4.87 -26.63 -16.49
CA PRO A 332 6.10 -27.31 -16.79
C PRO A 332 5.92 -27.93 -18.17
N VAL A 333 6.74 -27.51 -19.13
CA VAL A 333 6.78 -28.19 -20.41
C VAL A 333 7.21 -29.63 -20.10
N PRO A 334 6.43 -30.66 -20.47
CA PRO A 334 6.92 -32.01 -20.36
C PRO A 334 8.20 -32.05 -21.19
N ASP A 335 9.33 -32.29 -20.54
CA ASP A 335 10.50 -32.78 -21.25
C ASP A 335 9.98 -33.95 -22.07
N GLY A 336 10.06 -33.85 -23.39
CA GLY A 336 9.77 -34.94 -24.30
C GLY A 336 10.83 -36.01 -24.06
N GLY A 337 10.73 -36.68 -22.91
CA GLY A 337 11.57 -37.77 -22.52
C GLY A 337 11.29 -38.87 -23.50
N VAL A 338 12.10 -38.95 -24.54
CA VAL A 338 12.24 -40.17 -25.31
C VAL A 338 12.73 -41.19 -24.30
N PRO A 339 11.95 -42.25 -23.98
CA PRO A 339 12.46 -43.30 -23.12
C PRO A 339 13.76 -43.80 -23.76
N ARG A 340 14.85 -43.85 -22.99
CA ARG A 340 16.15 -44.33 -23.50
C ARG A 340 16.11 -45.79 -23.97
N ASP A 341 14.98 -46.48 -23.74
CA ASP A 341 14.73 -47.87 -24.11
C ASP A 341 13.56 -48.07 -25.10
N ALA A 342 13.18 -47.03 -25.86
CA ALA A 342 12.26 -47.23 -26.99
C ALA A 342 12.99 -47.97 -28.13
N THR A 343 12.91 -49.30 -28.10
CA THR A 343 13.18 -50.13 -29.26
C THR A 343 12.30 -49.69 -30.44
N PRO A 344 12.78 -49.74 -31.70
CA PRO A 344 12.01 -49.27 -32.83
C PRO A 344 10.71 -50.07 -32.93
N LEU A 345 9.56 -49.37 -32.94
CA LEU A 345 8.25 -49.97 -33.15
C LEU A 345 8.23 -50.70 -34.50
N ALA A 346 8.16 -52.03 -34.44
CA ALA A 346 7.71 -52.86 -35.53
C ALA A 346 6.18 -52.76 -35.61
N ASP A 347 5.69 -52.52 -36.83
CA ASP A 347 4.37 -52.82 -37.40
C ASP A 347 3.15 -52.86 -36.46
N VAL A 348 2.28 -51.87 -36.64
CA VAL A 348 0.90 -51.86 -36.13
C VAL A 348 0.09 -53.02 -36.72
N GLY A 349 -0.10 -54.06 -35.91
CA GLY A 349 -1.05 -55.14 -36.11
C GLY A 349 -2.35 -54.94 -35.31
N PHE A 350 -3.41 -54.76 -36.08
CA PHE A 350 -4.85 -54.91 -35.88
C PHE A 350 -5.38 -55.96 -34.83
N PHE A 351 -6.53 -55.63 -34.20
CA PHE A 351 -7.46 -56.39 -33.31
C PHE A 351 -7.03 -56.61 -31.83
N ASP A 352 -7.89 -56.62 -30.80
CA ASP A 352 -9.31 -56.99 -30.68
C ASP A 352 -10.00 -56.32 -29.46
N LEU A 353 -11.33 -56.24 -29.51
CA LEU A 353 -12.27 -55.80 -28.48
C LEU A 353 -12.39 -56.84 -27.36
N GLY A 354 -12.37 -56.40 -26.10
CA GLY A 354 -12.60 -57.30 -24.96
C GLY A 354 -12.89 -56.57 -23.66
N ALA A 355 -14.16 -56.24 -23.45
CA ALA A 355 -14.72 -55.73 -22.20
C ALA A 355 -14.47 -56.68 -21.00
N ARG A 356 -14.18 -56.12 -19.82
CA ARG A 356 -14.68 -56.62 -18.52
C ARG A 356 -14.83 -55.49 -17.51
N ASP A 357 -16.06 -55.36 -17.02
CA ASP A 357 -16.53 -54.59 -15.86
C ASP A 357 -16.18 -55.24 -14.51
N VAL A 358 -16.49 -54.47 -13.43
CA VAL A 358 -16.89 -54.84 -12.04
C VAL A 358 -15.79 -54.62 -10.95
N PRO A 359 -16.08 -54.08 -9.74
CA PRO A 359 -16.79 -52.85 -9.29
C PRO A 359 -16.02 -52.15 -8.10
N PRO A 360 -16.59 -51.20 -7.31
CA PRO A 360 -15.87 -50.47 -6.25
C PRO A 360 -16.14 -51.00 -4.82
N GLU A 361 -15.18 -50.80 -3.91
CA GLU A 361 -15.37 -50.90 -2.45
C GLU A 361 -14.88 -49.61 -1.76
N GLU A 362 -15.75 -49.04 -0.92
CA GLU A 362 -15.50 -48.06 0.15
C GLU A 362 -15.98 -48.69 1.48
N PRO A 363 -15.97 -47.99 2.65
CA PRO A 363 -14.89 -47.32 3.41
C PRO A 363 -14.88 -47.80 4.88
N ASP A 364 -13.97 -47.30 5.74
CA ASP A 364 -14.04 -47.21 7.23
C ASP A 364 -12.63 -46.81 7.74
N ALA A 365 -12.33 -46.05 8.81
CA ALA A 365 -13.01 -45.42 9.94
C ALA A 365 -12.10 -44.22 10.35
N GLY A 366 -12.57 -43.08 10.90
CA GLY A 366 -13.20 -42.95 12.20
C GLY A 366 -12.15 -42.81 13.32
N ALA A 367 -11.70 -41.57 13.62
CA ALA A 367 -11.02 -41.25 14.88
C ALA A 367 -11.57 -39.93 15.45
N LYS A 368 -12.37 -40.07 16.52
CA LYS A 368 -12.82 -38.99 17.39
C LYS A 368 -11.77 -38.74 18.47
N ILE A 369 -11.60 -37.49 18.86
CA ILE A 369 -11.01 -37.12 20.15
C ILE A 369 -11.91 -36.07 20.80
N ASP A 370 -12.32 -36.35 22.03
CA ASP A 370 -13.32 -35.63 22.79
C ASP A 370 -12.79 -34.34 23.45
N ALA A 371 -13.73 -33.45 23.74
CA ALA A 371 -13.56 -32.19 24.47
C ALA A 371 -13.79 -32.34 25.99
N ALA A 372 -13.16 -31.46 26.77
CA ALA A 372 -13.57 -30.99 28.11
C ALA A 372 -12.72 -29.72 28.45
N THR A 373 -13.28 -28.49 28.56
CA THR A 373 -13.80 -27.76 29.77
C THR A 373 -12.82 -27.75 30.97
N ASP A 374 -12.48 -26.65 31.67
CA ASP A 374 -13.13 -25.35 31.93
C ASP A 374 -12.09 -24.30 32.46
N ASP A 375 -12.49 -23.03 32.33
CA ASP A 375 -12.32 -21.86 33.21
C ASP A 375 -11.00 -21.48 33.91
N GLY A 376 -10.56 -20.26 33.59
CA GLY A 376 -9.55 -19.50 34.33
C GLY A 376 -9.66 -17.99 34.07
N LEU A 377 -10.62 -17.35 34.76
CA LEU A 377 -10.79 -15.91 34.85
C LEU A 377 -9.53 -15.25 35.46
N VAL A 378 -8.77 -14.49 34.66
CA VAL A 378 -7.77 -13.54 35.17
C VAL A 378 -8.09 -12.17 34.60
N ALA A 379 -8.59 -11.29 35.46
CA ALA A 379 -8.69 -9.87 35.19
C ALA A 379 -7.28 -9.26 35.19
N VAL A 380 -6.70 -9.10 34.00
CA VAL A 380 -5.57 -8.21 33.78
C VAL A 380 -6.13 -6.91 33.22
N TYR A 381 -5.86 -5.80 33.92
CA TYR A 381 -6.03 -4.47 33.36
C TYR A 381 -5.09 -4.35 32.16
N GLU A 382 -5.59 -4.65 30.97
CA GLU A 382 -4.86 -4.45 29.74
C GLU A 382 -4.93 -2.96 29.40
N GLN A 383 -3.77 -2.33 29.47
CA GLN A 383 -3.52 -1.02 28.91
C GLN A 383 -3.81 -1.12 27.42
N LYS A 384 -5.01 -0.71 26.99
CA LYS A 384 -5.33 -0.62 25.56
C LYS A 384 -4.32 0.33 24.94
N ASP A 385 -3.43 -0.22 24.13
CA ASP A 385 -2.72 0.51 23.10
C ASP A 385 -3.80 1.16 22.21
N GLY A 386 -4.14 2.41 22.53
CA GLY A 386 -5.05 3.20 21.70
C GLY A 386 -4.47 3.31 20.30
N CYS A 387 -5.35 3.31 19.28
CA CYS A 387 -5.01 3.46 17.87
C CYS A 387 -4.42 4.87 17.59
N GLY A 388 -3.31 5.22 18.22
CA GLY A 388 -2.64 6.51 18.14
C GLY A 388 -1.73 6.54 16.92
N CYS A 389 -2.04 7.40 15.97
CA CYS A 389 -1.07 7.76 14.94
C CYS A 389 0.02 8.60 15.59
N ARG A 390 1.21 8.04 15.80
CA ARG A 390 2.40 8.85 16.09
C ARG A 390 2.86 9.49 14.79
N VAL A 391 2.49 10.74 14.58
CA VAL A 391 3.19 11.59 13.62
C VAL A 391 4.60 11.76 14.16
N GLY A 392 5.60 11.34 13.40
CA GLY A 392 7.01 11.42 13.78
C GLY A 392 7.45 12.87 13.89
N GLY A 393 7.18 13.51 15.03
CA GLY A 393 7.83 14.73 15.42
C GLY A 393 9.26 14.40 15.83
N THR A 394 10.23 14.89 15.08
CA THR A 394 11.61 15.01 15.56
C THR A 394 11.60 15.97 16.74
N ALA A 395 11.37 15.45 17.94
CA ALA A 395 11.60 16.21 19.16
C ALA A 395 13.10 16.53 19.23
N PRO A 396 13.50 17.80 19.44
CA PRO A 396 14.87 18.11 19.76
C PRO A 396 15.18 17.51 21.13
N SER A 397 16.15 16.59 21.17
CA SER A 397 16.64 15.98 22.39
C SER A 397 17.25 17.05 23.31
N GLY A 398 16.46 17.57 24.24
CA GLY A 398 16.92 18.40 25.34
C GLY A 398 17.13 17.56 26.59
N ARG A 399 18.41 17.37 26.98
CA ARG A 399 18.94 17.24 28.36
C ARG A 399 20.44 16.95 28.24
N GLY A 400 21.30 17.91 28.55
CA GLY A 400 21.95 17.91 29.86
C GLY A 400 23.16 18.87 29.90
N PRO A 401 23.62 19.22 31.12
CA PRO A 401 24.25 20.50 31.44
C PRO A 401 25.74 20.57 31.07
N ALA A 402 26.20 21.80 30.85
CA ALA A 402 27.59 22.17 30.68
C ALA A 402 28.44 21.77 31.89
N LEU A 403 29.38 20.85 31.67
CA LEU A 403 30.57 20.66 32.49
C LEU A 403 31.78 21.10 31.66
N LEU A 404 32.14 22.38 31.78
CA LEU A 404 33.41 22.93 31.33
C LEU A 404 34.51 22.46 32.28
N ALA A 405 35.14 21.33 31.96
CA ALA A 405 36.37 20.88 32.60
C ALA A 405 37.58 21.34 31.77
N GLY A 406 38.18 22.41 32.28
CA GLY A 406 39.58 22.87 32.19
C GLY A 406 40.51 22.31 31.11
N LEU A 407 41.01 23.25 30.28
CA LEU A 407 42.35 23.18 29.69
C LEU A 407 42.81 24.61 29.36
N PHE A 408 43.37 25.31 30.37
CA PHE A 408 44.30 26.42 30.12
C PHE A 408 45.47 26.37 31.12
N ALA A 409 46.60 25.95 30.56
CA ALA A 409 47.95 26.47 30.71
C ALA A 409 48.46 26.97 32.09
N ALA A 410 49.45 26.22 32.57
CA ALA A 410 50.78 26.70 32.95
C ALA A 410 50.90 27.75 34.07
N LEU A 411 51.00 27.22 35.29
CA LEU A 411 52.14 27.41 36.21
C LEU A 411 53.01 28.68 36.04
N SER A 412 52.86 29.54 37.05
CA SER A 412 53.94 30.20 37.79
C SER A 412 54.85 31.17 37.05
N TRP A 413 54.51 32.45 37.20
CA TRP A 413 55.46 33.54 37.10
C TRP A 413 56.34 33.57 38.36
N ARG A 414 57.64 33.29 38.21
CA ARG A 414 58.68 33.64 39.18
C ARG A 414 59.77 34.41 38.47
N ARG A 415 59.69 35.74 38.47
CA ARG A 415 60.80 36.67 38.77
C ARG A 415 60.35 38.13 38.66
N GLN A 416 60.36 38.77 39.84
CA GLN A 416 60.87 40.12 40.10
C GLN A 416 60.35 41.28 39.24
N ARG A 417 59.68 42.26 39.86
CA ARG A 417 60.31 43.52 40.29
C ARG A 417 59.26 44.48 40.91
N PHE A 418 59.61 44.97 42.10
CA PHE A 418 59.33 46.28 42.70
C PHE A 418 57.93 46.90 42.64
N GLY A 419 57.45 47.34 43.81
CA GLY A 419 56.55 48.50 43.86
C GLY A 419 55.52 48.46 44.97
N ALA A 420 55.97 48.66 46.21
CA ALA A 420 55.10 48.92 47.36
C ALA A 420 54.19 50.13 47.13
N LYS A 421 52.93 50.09 47.61
CA LYS A 421 52.52 50.83 48.82
C LYS A 421 50.99 50.84 49.02
N ARG A 422 50.64 50.50 50.27
CA ARG A 422 49.63 51.12 51.16
C ARG A 422 48.13 51.03 50.82
N SER A 423 47.49 50.09 51.52
CA SER A 423 46.70 50.35 52.74
C SER A 423 45.65 51.48 52.73
N ARG A 424 44.40 51.02 52.76
CA ARG A 424 43.31 51.36 53.71
C ARG A 424 42.86 52.82 53.83
N ARG A 425 41.56 53.04 53.60
CA ARG A 425 40.51 53.44 54.59
C ARG A 425 39.21 53.72 53.82
N ARG A 426 38.14 52.96 54.06
CA ARG A 426 37.09 53.07 55.10
C ARG A 426 35.94 54.01 54.70
N LEU A 427 34.76 53.37 54.53
CA LEU A 427 33.40 53.78 54.90
C LEU A 427 32.77 55.01 54.21
N PRO A 428 31.44 55.08 54.12
CA PRO A 428 30.42 54.04 54.37
C PRO A 428 30.17 53.13 53.17
#